data_AF-A0A9D9YR78-F1
#
_entry.id   AF-A0A9D9YR78-F1
#
_cell.length_a   1.000
_cell.length_b   1.000
_cell.length_c   1.000
_cell.angle_alpha   90.00
_cell.angle_beta   90.00
_cell.angle_gamma   90.00
#
_symmetry.space_group_name_H-M   'P 1'
#
loop_
_entity.id
_entity.type
_entity.pdbx_description
1 polymer ?
#
loop_
_entity_poly.entity_id
_entity_poly.type
_entity_poly.pdbx_seq_one_letter_code
_entity_poly.pdbx_strand_id
1 'polypeptide(L)'
;MQKLSNILGSGNMTPKERILAQVKHYLHLERTGAEILSESDIYALSQGWKPKTQAEVNEYNKYLDGMKTENLMKVDIQFEYLQAQLKLARVSRVLDYAMFSGYKNIKAHDILLSDGLVSEEEITDFLLENSGFNYDSIVVEYPKFKSELDTLIKQNKLIIYTFEDQILDMKRTVSLITGESIMSLPHTHILKTEYKKQLEYYKYFANVFLFIQKSQLFKIYGEILALQDIYKVLLELYDADIGYYLSDLLSELDESIHQLNMEVVYFLSRMEDELYDKHKPKFFLDIQIRKVLFEKPIREYTGNIYRKYIEQFRELFDYEFREKSNTLLH
;
A
#
# COMPACT_ATOMS: atom_id res chain seq x y z
N MET A 1 36.49 -17.32 6.81
CA MET A 1 36.15 -17.31 8.25
C MET A 1 37.09 -18.25 8.98
N GLN A 2 37.85 -17.79 9.98
CA GLN A 2 38.47 -18.71 10.93
C GLN A 2 37.35 -19.53 11.58
N LYS A 3 37.50 -20.85 11.57
CA LYS A 3 36.44 -21.83 11.91
C LYS A 3 35.78 -21.48 13.24
N LEU A 4 34.45 -21.25 13.24
CA LEU A 4 33.63 -21.09 14.45
C LEU A 4 33.90 -22.22 15.48
N SER A 5 34.29 -23.40 14.99
CA SER A 5 34.77 -24.55 15.74
C SER A 5 35.90 -24.22 16.74
N ASN A 6 36.82 -23.31 16.39
CA ASN A 6 37.92 -22.89 17.28
C ASN A 6 37.44 -21.96 18.40
N ILE A 7 36.41 -21.14 18.14
CA ILE A 7 35.80 -20.26 19.15
C ILE A 7 34.93 -21.10 20.09
N LEU A 8 34.15 -22.04 19.55
CA LEU A 8 33.36 -23.02 20.32
C LEU A 8 34.25 -23.88 21.23
N GLY A 9 35.40 -24.33 20.72
CA GLY A 9 36.38 -25.10 21.49
C GLY A 9 37.06 -24.34 22.64
N SER A 10 37.01 -23.01 22.64
CA SER A 10 37.62 -22.17 23.69
C SER A 10 36.73 -21.93 24.92
N GLY A 11 35.42 -22.24 24.85
CA GLY A 11 34.49 -22.14 25.97
C GLY A 11 34.13 -20.72 26.45
N ASN A 12 34.66 -19.67 25.83
CA ASN A 12 34.57 -18.27 26.29
C ASN A 12 33.39 -17.45 25.73
N MET A 13 32.42 -18.09 25.06
CA MET A 13 31.26 -17.35 24.52
C MET A 13 30.27 -16.94 25.60
N THR A 14 29.89 -15.67 25.58
CA THR A 14 28.79 -15.10 26.36
C THR A 14 27.44 -15.72 25.98
N PRO A 15 26.42 -15.63 26.87
CA PRO A 15 25.06 -16.06 26.56
C PRO A 15 24.51 -15.47 25.26
N LYS A 16 24.71 -14.17 25.04
CA LYS A 16 24.33 -13.47 23.81
C LYS A 16 25.01 -14.08 22.58
N GLU A 17 26.33 -14.18 22.58
CA GLU A 17 27.10 -14.70 21.44
C GLU A 17 26.67 -16.11 21.03
N ARG A 18 26.26 -16.94 22.01
CA ARG A 18 25.75 -18.29 21.74
C ARG A 18 24.46 -18.29 20.93
N ILE A 19 23.53 -17.40 21.24
CA ILE A 19 22.29 -17.25 20.47
C ILE A 19 22.60 -16.63 19.10
N LEU A 20 23.44 -15.61 19.03
CA LEU A 20 23.80 -14.97 17.76
C LEU A 20 24.46 -15.96 16.78
N ALA A 21 25.31 -16.87 17.27
CA ALA A 21 25.88 -17.94 16.44
C ALA A 21 24.79 -18.87 15.88
N GLN A 22 23.79 -19.23 16.69
CA GLN A 22 22.64 -20.02 16.26
C GLN A 22 21.80 -19.27 15.22
N VAL A 23 21.48 -17.99 15.45
CA VAL A 23 20.73 -17.15 14.50
C VAL A 23 21.45 -17.06 13.16
N LYS A 24 22.76 -16.78 13.17
CA LYS A 24 23.56 -16.71 11.93
C LYS A 24 23.61 -18.05 11.19
N HIS A 25 23.65 -19.17 11.92
CA HIS A 25 23.53 -20.51 11.34
C HIS A 25 22.17 -20.72 10.67
N TYR A 26 21.06 -20.48 11.38
CA TYR A 26 19.73 -20.69 10.83
C TYR A 26 19.44 -19.78 9.63
N LEU A 27 19.85 -18.50 9.67
CA LEU A 27 19.72 -17.60 8.52
C LEU A 27 20.52 -18.08 7.32
N HIS A 28 21.74 -18.59 7.53
CA HIS A 28 22.54 -19.14 6.44
C HIS A 28 21.89 -20.39 5.84
N LEU A 29 21.40 -21.29 6.69
CA LEU A 29 20.69 -22.50 6.29
C LEU A 29 19.44 -22.17 5.49
N GLU A 30 18.62 -21.21 5.94
CA GLU A 30 17.43 -20.77 5.21
C GLU A 30 17.78 -20.18 3.84
N ARG A 31 18.82 -19.35 3.75
CA ARG A 31 19.19 -18.65 2.51
C ARG A 31 19.88 -19.55 1.49
N THR A 32 20.63 -20.55 1.93
CA THR A 32 21.52 -21.34 1.06
C THR A 32 21.19 -22.83 1.01
N GLY A 33 20.39 -23.33 1.95
CA GLY A 33 20.17 -24.75 2.17
C GLY A 33 21.38 -25.49 2.76
N ALA A 34 22.46 -24.78 3.14
CA ALA A 34 23.69 -25.38 3.65
C ALA A 34 23.89 -25.13 5.15
N GLU A 35 24.44 -26.12 5.85
CA GLU A 35 24.80 -26.01 7.26
C GLU A 35 26.22 -25.44 7.44
N ILE A 36 26.38 -24.48 8.35
CA ILE A 36 27.71 -23.95 8.75
C ILE A 36 28.15 -24.37 10.15
N LEU A 37 27.25 -24.97 10.93
CA LEU A 37 27.51 -25.55 12.25
C LEU A 37 27.05 -27.00 12.18
N SER A 38 27.82 -27.91 12.79
CA SER A 38 27.37 -29.30 12.94
C SER A 38 26.32 -29.42 14.05
N GLU A 39 25.63 -30.56 14.10
CA GLU A 39 24.73 -30.90 15.22
C GLU A 39 25.44 -30.81 16.58
N SER A 40 26.72 -31.21 16.66
CA SER A 40 27.51 -31.12 17.89
C SER A 40 27.78 -29.67 18.31
N ASP A 41 28.01 -28.78 17.34
CA ASP A 41 28.20 -27.36 17.60
C ASP A 41 26.89 -26.73 18.12
N ILE A 42 25.76 -27.06 17.50
CA ILE A 42 24.43 -26.63 17.97
C ILE A 42 24.15 -27.14 19.38
N TYR A 43 24.45 -28.41 19.68
CA TYR A 43 24.31 -28.96 21.02
C TYR A 43 25.18 -28.21 22.03
N ALA A 44 26.45 -27.94 21.71
CA ALA A 44 27.37 -27.21 22.58
C ALA A 44 26.96 -25.74 22.83
N LEU A 45 26.27 -25.12 21.87
CA LEU A 45 25.72 -23.78 21.99
C LEU A 45 24.42 -23.71 22.81
N SER A 46 23.70 -24.83 22.90
CA SER A 46 22.38 -24.93 23.53
C SER A 46 22.38 -25.87 24.74
N GLN A 47 21.90 -27.11 24.59
CA GLN A 47 21.65 -28.06 25.68
C GLN A 47 22.92 -28.54 26.39
N GLY A 48 24.05 -28.58 25.68
CA GLY A 48 25.34 -28.98 26.22
C GLY A 48 26.04 -27.87 27.03
N TRP A 49 25.56 -26.63 26.95
CA TRP A 49 26.12 -25.53 27.72
C TRP A 49 25.63 -25.55 29.17
N LYS A 50 26.55 -25.34 30.10
CA LYS A 50 26.28 -25.25 31.54
C LYS A 50 26.53 -23.82 32.01
N PRO A 51 25.49 -23.01 32.24
CA PRO A 51 25.62 -21.66 32.77
C PRO A 51 26.20 -21.69 34.18
N LYS A 52 27.01 -20.69 34.51
CA LYS A 52 27.65 -20.54 35.82
C LYS A 52 26.81 -19.76 36.81
N THR A 53 25.93 -18.89 36.30
CA THR A 53 25.14 -17.97 37.12
C THR A 53 23.71 -17.87 36.61
N GLN A 54 22.80 -17.44 37.48
CA GLN A 54 21.42 -17.13 37.08
C GLN A 54 21.37 -15.97 36.08
N ALA A 55 22.30 -15.02 36.17
CA ALA A 55 22.38 -13.91 35.21
C ALA A 55 22.67 -14.41 33.79
N GLU A 56 23.57 -15.39 33.64
CA GLU A 56 23.84 -16.01 32.33
C GLU A 56 22.62 -16.75 31.78
N VAL A 57 21.87 -17.45 32.63
CA VAL A 57 20.60 -18.11 32.25
C VAL A 57 19.59 -17.08 31.75
N ASN A 58 19.41 -15.99 32.51
CA ASN A 58 18.44 -14.95 32.18
C ASN A 58 18.79 -14.25 30.87
N GLU A 59 20.07 -13.94 30.64
CA GLU A 59 20.53 -13.34 29.38
C GLU A 59 20.34 -14.30 28.20
N TYR A 60 20.72 -15.57 28.35
CA TYR A 60 20.51 -16.57 27.29
C TYR A 60 19.02 -16.68 26.91
N ASN A 61 18.15 -16.79 27.92
CA ASN A 61 16.71 -16.90 27.72
C ASN A 61 16.11 -15.64 27.08
N LYS A 62 16.57 -14.44 27.46
CA LYS A 62 16.16 -13.16 26.83
C LYS A 62 16.31 -13.21 25.30
N TYR A 63 17.49 -13.60 24.82
CA TYR A 63 17.76 -13.69 23.39
C TYR A 63 17.10 -14.90 22.73
N LEU A 64 17.03 -16.04 23.42
CA LEU A 64 16.31 -17.21 22.91
C LEU A 64 14.82 -16.94 22.70
N ASP A 65 14.17 -16.30 23.66
CA ASP A 65 12.76 -15.95 23.58
C ASP A 65 12.52 -14.86 22.55
N GLY A 66 13.44 -13.90 22.41
CA GLY A 66 13.42 -12.94 21.30
C GLY A 66 13.46 -13.61 19.93
N MET A 67 14.30 -14.63 19.75
CA MET A 67 14.38 -15.41 18.50
C MET A 67 13.09 -16.21 18.26
N LYS A 68 12.47 -16.79 19.30
CA LYS A 68 11.17 -17.48 19.15
C LYS A 68 10.06 -16.50 18.77
N THR A 69 10.01 -15.34 19.41
CA THR A 69 9.04 -14.28 19.10
C THR A 69 9.18 -13.79 17.68
N GLU A 70 10.40 -13.61 17.18
CA GLU A 70 10.64 -13.24 15.78
C GLU A 70 10.16 -14.33 14.82
N ASN A 71 10.44 -15.61 15.09
CA ASN A 71 9.94 -16.70 14.25
C ASN A 71 8.40 -16.73 14.19
N LEU A 72 7.72 -16.46 15.31
CA LEU A 72 6.26 -16.32 15.32
C LEU A 72 5.82 -15.10 14.49
N MET A 73 6.50 -13.96 14.62
CA MET A 73 6.23 -12.75 13.84
C MET A 73 6.38 -13.02 12.35
N LYS A 74 7.39 -13.78 11.95
CA LYS A 74 7.62 -14.19 10.56
C LYS A 74 6.44 -14.96 9.99
N VAL A 75 5.88 -15.91 10.74
CA VAL A 75 4.69 -16.67 10.33
C VAL A 75 3.46 -15.76 10.23
N ASP A 76 3.22 -14.89 11.21
CA ASP A 76 2.09 -13.97 11.17
C ASP A 76 2.21 -12.96 10.00
N ILE A 77 3.42 -12.48 9.68
CA ILE A 77 3.67 -11.65 8.50
C ILE A 77 3.32 -12.37 7.20
N GLN A 78 3.71 -13.64 7.08
CA GLN A 78 3.35 -14.43 5.90
C GLN A 78 1.83 -14.59 5.78
N PHE A 79 1.14 -14.76 6.90
CA PHE A 79 -0.32 -14.80 6.92
C PHE A 79 -0.93 -13.48 6.44
N GLU A 80 -0.48 -12.33 6.97
CA GLU A 80 -0.95 -11.00 6.54
C GLU A 80 -0.64 -10.74 5.06
N TYR A 81 0.54 -11.13 4.58
CA TYR A 81 0.90 -11.04 3.17
C TYR A 81 -0.07 -11.85 2.29
N LEU A 82 -0.39 -13.09 2.68
CA LEU A 82 -1.36 -13.91 1.95
C LEU A 82 -2.78 -13.31 1.99
N GLN A 83 -3.18 -12.67 3.09
CA GLN A 83 -4.43 -11.91 3.15
C GLN A 83 -4.42 -10.71 2.19
N ALA A 84 -3.31 -9.99 2.11
CA ALA A 84 -3.15 -8.88 1.15
C ALA A 84 -3.27 -9.38 -0.30
N GLN A 85 -2.59 -10.48 -0.66
CA GLN A 85 -2.69 -11.10 -1.97
C GLN A 85 -4.11 -11.58 -2.29
N LEU A 86 -4.82 -12.15 -1.31
CA LEU A 86 -6.23 -12.54 -1.48
C LEU A 86 -7.13 -11.33 -1.74
N LYS A 87 -6.92 -10.22 -1.01
CA LYS A 87 -7.66 -8.98 -1.21
C LYS A 87 -7.34 -8.37 -2.58
N LEU A 88 -6.07 -8.37 -3.01
CA LEU A 88 -5.63 -7.99 -4.36
C LEU A 88 -6.37 -8.78 -5.44
N ALA A 89 -6.36 -10.11 -5.35
CA ALA A 89 -7.05 -10.96 -6.31
C ALA A 89 -8.57 -10.67 -6.36
N ARG A 90 -9.19 -10.39 -5.21
CA ARG A 90 -10.62 -10.01 -5.15
C ARG A 90 -10.88 -8.67 -5.82
N VAL A 91 -10.05 -7.64 -5.58
CA VAL A 91 -10.25 -6.32 -6.19
C VAL A 91 -9.99 -6.34 -7.70
N SER A 92 -8.93 -7.01 -8.17
CA SER A 92 -8.68 -7.19 -9.60
C SER A 92 -9.82 -7.94 -10.27
N ARG A 93 -10.42 -8.94 -9.61
CA ARG A 93 -11.59 -9.65 -10.15
C ARG A 93 -12.83 -8.76 -10.27
N VAL A 94 -13.05 -7.87 -9.31
CA VAL A 94 -14.14 -6.88 -9.38
C VAL A 94 -13.91 -5.91 -10.53
N LEU A 95 -12.68 -5.45 -10.70
CA LEU A 95 -12.28 -4.57 -11.79
C LEU A 95 -12.43 -5.25 -13.16
N ASP A 96 -11.94 -6.47 -13.32
CA ASP A 96 -12.14 -7.29 -14.52
C ASP A 96 -13.62 -7.45 -14.86
N TYR A 97 -14.42 -7.86 -13.87
CA TYR A 97 -15.85 -8.00 -14.07
C TYR A 97 -16.46 -6.66 -14.49
N ALA A 98 -16.03 -5.55 -13.91
CA ALA A 98 -16.52 -4.23 -14.27
C ALA A 98 -16.17 -3.83 -15.71
N MET A 99 -14.94 -4.14 -16.15
CA MET A 99 -14.48 -3.89 -17.51
C MET A 99 -15.27 -4.70 -18.56
N PHE A 100 -15.56 -5.98 -18.27
CA PHE A 100 -16.13 -6.90 -19.27
C PHE A 100 -17.65 -7.09 -19.22
N SER A 101 -18.30 -6.87 -18.08
CA SER A 101 -19.76 -7.01 -17.96
C SER A 101 -20.53 -5.79 -18.49
N GLY A 102 -19.82 -4.67 -18.70
CA GLY A 102 -20.38 -3.40 -19.15
C GLY A 102 -21.23 -2.72 -18.08
N TYR A 103 -21.41 -1.40 -18.22
CA TYR A 103 -22.14 -0.50 -17.31
C TYR A 103 -23.57 -0.97 -16.89
N LYS A 104 -24.18 -1.93 -17.61
CA LYS A 104 -25.60 -2.29 -17.44
C LYS A 104 -25.91 -3.27 -16.31
N ASN A 105 -24.92 -3.87 -15.65
CA ASN A 105 -25.13 -4.93 -14.64
C ASN A 105 -24.60 -4.57 -13.23
N ILE A 106 -24.80 -3.32 -12.80
CA ILE A 106 -24.38 -2.81 -11.48
C ILE A 106 -24.97 -3.64 -10.31
N LYS A 107 -26.16 -4.21 -10.45
CA LYS A 107 -26.82 -4.98 -9.37
C LYS A 107 -26.13 -6.31 -9.00
N ALA A 108 -25.26 -6.85 -9.85
CA ALA A 108 -24.45 -8.02 -9.51
C ALA A 108 -23.23 -7.65 -8.64
N HIS A 109 -22.85 -6.37 -8.58
CA HIS A 109 -21.75 -5.87 -7.77
C HIS A 109 -22.08 -5.88 -6.28
N ASP A 110 -23.31 -5.56 -5.87
CA ASP A 110 -23.69 -5.52 -4.44
C ASP A 110 -23.42 -6.84 -3.68
N ILE A 111 -23.36 -7.98 -4.41
CA ILE A 111 -23.03 -9.31 -3.86
C ILE A 111 -21.51 -9.52 -3.72
N LEU A 112 -20.70 -8.89 -4.57
CA LEU A 112 -19.22 -8.95 -4.52
C LEU A 112 -18.62 -7.91 -3.56
N LEU A 113 -19.36 -6.84 -3.25
CA LEU A 113 -18.93 -5.65 -2.49
C LEU A 113 -19.23 -5.72 -0.97
N SER A 114 -19.47 -6.91 -0.39
CA SER A 114 -19.89 -7.10 1.02
C SER A 114 -19.06 -6.36 2.08
N ASP A 115 -17.80 -6.01 1.78
CA ASP A 115 -16.85 -5.42 2.72
C ASP A 115 -16.82 -3.87 2.66
N GLY A 116 -17.63 -3.21 1.83
CA GLY A 116 -17.60 -1.75 1.70
C GLY A 116 -18.67 -1.21 0.76
N LEU A 117 -19.85 -0.92 1.30
CA LEU A 117 -20.86 -0.13 0.58
C LEU A 117 -20.33 1.30 0.41
N VAL A 118 -20.31 1.77 -0.83
CA VAL A 118 -20.03 3.18 -1.16
C VAL A 118 -21.38 3.85 -1.36
N SER A 119 -21.62 4.97 -0.67
CA SER A 119 -22.88 5.70 -0.84
C SER A 119 -22.87 6.48 -2.16
N GLU A 120 -24.06 6.75 -2.71
CA GLU A 120 -24.20 7.63 -3.89
C GLU A 120 -23.67 9.05 -3.63
N GLU A 121 -23.73 9.51 -2.38
CA GLU A 121 -23.16 10.80 -1.96
C GLU A 121 -21.64 10.78 -2.10
N GLU A 122 -20.97 9.75 -1.55
CA GLU A 122 -19.52 9.60 -1.66
C GLU A 122 -19.05 9.46 -3.11
N ILE A 123 -19.80 8.74 -3.94
CA ILE A 123 -19.53 8.61 -5.39
C ILE A 123 -19.61 9.98 -6.07
N THR A 124 -20.65 10.76 -5.73
CA THR A 124 -20.88 12.07 -6.32
C THR A 124 -19.78 13.04 -5.90
N ASP A 125 -19.49 13.14 -4.60
CA ASP A 125 -18.48 14.02 -4.05
C ASP A 125 -17.11 13.73 -4.67
N PHE A 126 -16.73 12.45 -4.72
CA PHE A 126 -15.49 12.03 -5.38
C PHE A 126 -15.39 12.51 -6.83
N LEU A 127 -16.46 12.36 -7.62
CA LEU A 127 -16.45 12.81 -9.01
C LEU A 127 -16.41 14.34 -9.13
N LEU A 128 -17.08 15.07 -8.25
CA LEU A 128 -17.07 16.54 -8.27
C LEU A 128 -15.70 17.11 -7.92
N GLU A 129 -15.01 16.48 -6.97
CA GLU A 129 -13.66 16.88 -6.53
C GLU A 129 -12.58 16.52 -7.57
N ASN A 130 -12.72 15.36 -8.23
CA ASN A 130 -11.65 14.76 -9.03
C ASN A 130 -11.89 14.82 -10.54
N SER A 131 -12.97 15.46 -10.99
CA SER A 131 -13.24 15.62 -12.42
C SER A 131 -13.69 17.02 -12.82
N GLY A 132 -13.66 17.27 -14.12
CA GLY A 132 -14.02 18.56 -14.67
C GLY A 132 -13.90 18.58 -16.19
N PHE A 133 -13.90 19.78 -16.77
CA PHE A 133 -13.63 19.94 -18.20
C PHE A 133 -12.31 20.66 -18.42
N ASN A 134 -11.51 20.15 -19.36
CA ASN A 134 -10.26 20.80 -19.75
C ASN A 134 -10.57 22.13 -20.46
N TYR A 135 -10.19 23.26 -19.83
CA TYR A 135 -10.44 24.60 -20.34
C TYR A 135 -9.78 24.82 -21.69
N ASP A 136 -8.50 24.42 -21.83
CA ASP A 136 -7.72 24.64 -23.03
C ASP A 136 -8.32 23.86 -24.22
N SER A 137 -8.73 22.60 -23.99
CA SER A 137 -9.41 21.80 -25.01
C SER A 137 -10.72 22.46 -25.47
N ILE A 138 -11.54 22.96 -24.55
CA ILE A 138 -12.80 23.65 -24.91
C ILE A 138 -12.51 24.91 -25.74
N VAL A 139 -11.51 25.71 -25.36
CA VAL A 139 -11.19 26.95 -26.07
C VAL A 139 -10.64 26.67 -27.48
N VAL A 140 -9.88 25.59 -27.64
CA VAL A 140 -9.35 25.17 -28.94
C VAL A 140 -10.47 24.65 -29.85
N GLU A 141 -11.33 23.76 -29.35
CA GLU A 141 -12.40 23.13 -30.13
C GLU A 141 -13.60 24.06 -30.37
N TYR A 142 -13.87 24.94 -29.41
CA TYR A 142 -14.98 25.89 -29.44
C TYR A 142 -14.53 27.33 -29.12
N PRO A 143 -13.75 28.00 -30.02
CA PRO A 143 -13.20 29.33 -29.75
C PRO A 143 -14.23 30.40 -29.38
N LYS A 144 -15.47 30.25 -29.84
CA LYS A 144 -16.59 31.16 -29.52
C LYS A 144 -17.00 31.12 -28.05
N PHE A 145 -16.71 30.03 -27.32
CA PHE A 145 -17.00 29.90 -25.89
C PHE A 145 -16.01 30.66 -25.01
N LYS A 146 -14.82 31.02 -25.52
CA LYS A 146 -13.77 31.63 -24.72
C LYS A 146 -14.24 32.87 -23.95
N SER A 147 -14.92 33.80 -24.62
CA SER A 147 -15.40 35.03 -23.98
C SER A 147 -16.42 34.79 -22.88
N GLU A 148 -17.26 33.77 -23.04
CA GLU A 148 -18.24 33.35 -22.03
C GLU A 148 -17.53 32.72 -20.83
N LEU A 149 -16.63 31.77 -21.07
CA LEU A 149 -15.82 31.12 -20.01
C LEU A 149 -15.03 32.16 -19.21
N ASP A 150 -14.30 33.04 -19.89
CA ASP A 150 -13.50 34.09 -19.24
C ASP A 150 -14.38 35.02 -18.39
N THR A 151 -15.61 35.29 -18.83
CA THR A 151 -16.58 36.09 -18.07
C THR A 151 -17.03 35.35 -16.82
N LEU A 152 -17.38 34.06 -16.93
CA LEU A 152 -17.80 33.24 -15.80
C LEU A 152 -16.68 33.06 -14.78
N ILE A 153 -15.42 32.90 -15.23
CA ILE A 153 -14.23 32.81 -14.38
C ILE A 153 -14.00 34.13 -13.65
N LYS A 154 -14.05 35.28 -14.35
CA LYS A 154 -13.91 36.61 -13.72
C LYS A 154 -15.01 36.90 -12.69
N GLN A 155 -16.19 36.30 -12.87
CA GLN A 155 -17.30 36.39 -11.93
C GLN A 155 -17.22 35.37 -10.78
N ASN A 156 -16.14 34.58 -10.68
CA ASN A 156 -15.97 33.48 -9.74
C ASN A 156 -17.10 32.43 -9.79
N LYS A 157 -17.76 32.29 -10.94
CA LYS A 157 -18.80 31.26 -11.18
C LYS A 157 -18.21 29.95 -11.67
N LEU A 158 -17.05 30.03 -12.34
CA LEU A 158 -16.24 28.87 -12.70
C LEU A 158 -14.90 28.99 -12.00
N ILE A 159 -14.43 27.88 -11.45
CA ILE A 159 -13.13 27.77 -10.78
C ILE A 159 -12.23 26.94 -11.69
N ILE A 160 -11.04 27.45 -11.98
CA ILE A 160 -10.00 26.71 -12.68
C ILE A 160 -8.99 26.20 -11.66
N TYR A 161 -8.76 24.90 -11.68
CA TYR A 161 -7.63 24.26 -11.01
C TYR A 161 -6.58 23.92 -12.07
N THR A 162 -5.32 24.29 -11.82
CA THR A 162 -4.21 24.02 -12.72
C THR A 162 -3.20 23.09 -12.06
N PHE A 163 -2.80 22.03 -12.76
CA PHE A 163 -1.85 21.05 -12.26
C PHE A 163 -0.87 20.60 -13.35
N GLU A 164 0.27 20.05 -12.93
CA GLU A 164 1.20 19.37 -13.83
C GLU A 164 0.81 17.91 -13.97
N ASP A 165 0.59 17.49 -15.21
CA ASP A 165 0.38 16.12 -15.60
C ASP A 165 1.62 15.60 -16.34
N GLN A 166 1.91 14.30 -16.23
CA GLN A 166 3.02 13.66 -16.93
C GLN A 166 2.50 12.47 -17.71
N ILE A 167 2.57 12.57 -19.03
CA ILE A 167 2.23 11.49 -19.96
C ILE A 167 3.47 11.22 -20.80
N LEU A 168 3.96 9.97 -20.81
CA LEU A 168 5.11 9.54 -21.63
C LEU A 168 6.33 10.48 -21.48
N ASP A 169 6.68 10.81 -20.22
CA ASP A 169 7.78 11.72 -19.84
C ASP A 169 7.65 13.19 -20.27
N MET A 170 6.52 13.57 -20.88
CA MET A 170 6.19 14.96 -21.14
C MET A 170 5.39 15.55 -19.99
N LYS A 171 5.96 16.58 -19.36
CA LYS A 171 5.20 17.42 -18.43
C LYS A 171 4.30 18.37 -19.23
N ARG A 172 2.99 18.33 -18.94
CA ARG A 172 2.02 19.29 -19.47
C ARG A 172 1.31 19.97 -18.32
N THR A 173 1.05 21.26 -18.46
CA THR A 173 0.16 21.98 -17.55
C THR A 173 -1.26 21.79 -18.04
N VAL A 174 -2.15 21.31 -17.17
CA VAL A 174 -3.57 21.10 -17.47
C VAL A 174 -4.38 22.10 -16.65
N SER A 175 -5.22 22.89 -17.33
CA SER A 175 -6.19 23.77 -16.69
C SER A 175 -7.58 23.16 -16.74
N LEU A 176 -8.08 22.74 -15.58
CA LEU A 176 -9.36 22.05 -15.41
C LEU A 176 -10.41 22.99 -14.80
N ILE A 177 -11.55 23.14 -15.45
CA ILE A 177 -12.74 23.75 -14.86
C ILE A 177 -13.36 22.73 -13.90
N THR A 178 -13.42 23.05 -12.60
CA THR A 178 -13.79 22.07 -11.57
C THR A 178 -15.25 21.63 -11.69
N GLY A 179 -15.50 20.35 -11.40
CA GLY A 179 -16.83 19.75 -11.39
C GLY A 179 -17.82 20.49 -10.50
N GLU A 180 -17.41 20.85 -9.29
CA GLU A 180 -18.21 21.65 -8.35
C GLU A 180 -18.69 22.97 -8.96
N SER A 181 -17.78 23.72 -9.58
CA SER A 181 -18.10 25.02 -10.16
C SER A 181 -19.02 24.87 -11.38
N ILE A 182 -18.84 23.82 -12.20
CA ILE A 182 -19.76 23.48 -13.29
C ILE A 182 -21.16 23.16 -12.74
N MET A 183 -21.26 22.40 -11.65
CA MET A 183 -22.53 22.03 -11.04
C MET A 183 -23.24 23.20 -10.37
N SER A 184 -22.54 24.29 -10.04
CA SER A 184 -23.14 25.52 -9.52
C SER A 184 -23.89 26.35 -10.57
N LEU A 185 -23.63 26.11 -11.86
CA LEU A 185 -24.25 26.87 -12.96
C LEU A 185 -25.78 26.64 -13.06
N PRO A 186 -26.52 27.50 -13.79
CA PRO A 186 -27.93 27.26 -14.07
C PRO A 186 -28.16 25.90 -14.75
N HIS A 187 -29.28 25.22 -14.46
CA HIS A 187 -29.59 23.89 -15.02
C HIS A 187 -29.67 23.86 -16.56
N THR A 188 -29.93 25.01 -17.17
CA THR A 188 -30.00 25.21 -18.63
C THR A 188 -28.63 25.47 -19.27
N HIS A 189 -27.58 25.68 -18.46
CA HIS A 189 -26.25 25.96 -18.97
C HIS A 189 -25.63 24.70 -19.57
N ILE A 190 -25.10 24.82 -20.79
CA ILE A 190 -24.63 23.67 -21.58
C ILE A 190 -23.53 22.87 -20.88
N LEU A 191 -22.56 23.54 -20.24
CA LEU A 191 -21.52 22.86 -19.44
C LEU A 191 -22.13 21.96 -18.36
N LYS A 192 -23.09 22.46 -17.57
CA LYS A 192 -23.73 21.67 -16.52
C LYS A 192 -24.56 20.52 -17.07
N THR A 193 -25.30 20.75 -18.16
CA THR A 193 -26.10 19.70 -18.79
C THR A 193 -25.22 18.57 -19.34
N GLU A 194 -24.12 18.90 -20.01
CA GLU A 194 -23.19 17.90 -20.57
C GLU A 194 -22.38 17.19 -19.47
N TYR A 195 -21.95 17.93 -18.45
CA TYR A 195 -21.22 17.38 -17.31
C TYR A 195 -22.07 16.37 -16.54
N LYS A 196 -23.33 16.72 -16.24
CA LYS A 196 -24.26 15.82 -15.54
C LYS A 196 -24.49 14.51 -16.30
N LYS A 197 -24.58 14.54 -17.63
CA LYS A 197 -24.74 13.31 -18.44
C LYS A 197 -23.52 12.39 -18.32
N GLN A 198 -22.32 12.96 -18.37
CA GLN A 198 -21.08 12.22 -18.27
C GLN A 198 -20.84 11.70 -16.85
N LEU A 199 -21.18 12.48 -15.82
CA LEU A 199 -21.13 12.04 -14.42
C LEU A 199 -21.89 10.73 -14.20
N GLU A 200 -23.13 10.61 -14.70
CA GLU A 200 -23.91 9.37 -14.54
C GLU A 200 -23.23 8.15 -15.18
N TYR A 201 -22.41 8.35 -16.20
CA TYR A 201 -21.61 7.30 -16.80
C TYR A 201 -20.41 6.94 -15.90
N TYR A 202 -19.68 7.94 -15.40
CA TYR A 202 -18.51 7.76 -14.52
C TYR A 202 -18.82 7.35 -13.08
N LYS A 203 -20.07 7.43 -12.62
CA LYS A 203 -20.50 6.86 -11.33
C LYS A 203 -20.10 5.40 -11.18
N TYR A 204 -20.13 4.67 -12.29
CA TYR A 204 -19.71 3.27 -12.30
C TYR A 204 -18.22 3.09 -11.99
N PHE A 205 -17.37 3.87 -12.64
CA PHE A 205 -15.94 3.92 -12.35
C PHE A 205 -15.68 4.30 -10.90
N ALA A 206 -16.27 5.41 -10.45
CA ALA A 206 -16.08 5.93 -9.11
C ALA A 206 -16.49 4.91 -8.03
N ASN A 207 -17.60 4.20 -8.22
CA ASN A 207 -18.03 3.15 -7.29
C ASN A 207 -16.98 2.04 -7.16
N VAL A 208 -16.48 1.52 -8.30
CA VAL A 208 -15.43 0.48 -8.29
C VAL A 208 -14.15 1.01 -7.64
N PHE A 209 -13.70 2.20 -8.03
CA PHE A 209 -12.48 2.79 -7.47
C PHE A 209 -12.58 2.99 -5.95
N LEU A 210 -13.66 3.60 -5.47
CA LEU A 210 -13.89 3.84 -4.03
C LEU A 210 -14.03 2.53 -3.25
N PHE A 211 -14.62 1.49 -3.82
CA PHE A 211 -14.63 0.18 -3.21
C PHE A 211 -13.22 -0.38 -2.99
N ILE A 212 -12.35 -0.29 -4.03
CA ILE A 212 -10.97 -0.75 -3.94
C ILE A 212 -10.22 0.07 -2.88
N GLN A 213 -10.40 1.38 -2.87
CA GLN A 213 -9.80 2.29 -1.89
C GLN A 213 -10.22 1.97 -0.45
N LYS A 214 -11.49 1.60 -0.23
CA LYS A 214 -12.02 1.20 1.07
C LYS A 214 -11.68 -0.25 1.47
N SER A 215 -11.10 -1.03 0.56
CA SER A 215 -10.71 -2.40 0.87
C SER A 215 -9.64 -2.41 1.97
N GLN A 216 -9.58 -3.50 2.74
CA GLN A 216 -8.57 -3.68 3.78
C GLN A 216 -7.14 -3.89 3.23
N LEU A 217 -6.97 -3.96 1.90
CA LEU A 217 -5.69 -4.19 1.25
C LEU A 217 -4.62 -3.19 1.72
N PHE A 218 -4.90 -1.90 1.61
CA PHE A 218 -3.93 -0.84 1.95
C PHE A 218 -3.61 -0.82 3.43
N LYS A 219 -4.58 -1.18 4.28
CA LYS A 219 -4.37 -1.31 5.72
C LYS A 219 -3.42 -2.46 6.02
N ILE A 220 -3.68 -3.66 5.51
CA ILE A 220 -2.83 -4.83 5.72
C ILE A 220 -1.41 -4.56 5.20
N TYR A 221 -1.28 -3.95 4.03
CA TYR A 221 0.02 -3.60 3.48
C TYR A 221 0.76 -2.58 4.36
N GLY A 222 0.06 -1.57 4.88
CA GLY A 222 0.59 -0.64 5.88
C GLY A 222 1.05 -1.31 7.17
N GLU A 223 0.35 -2.35 7.64
CA GLU A 223 0.73 -3.11 8.84
C GLU A 223 2.02 -3.91 8.61
N ILE A 224 2.17 -4.54 7.44
CA ILE A 224 3.41 -5.24 7.04
C ILE A 224 4.59 -4.25 6.95
N LEU A 225 4.37 -3.05 6.41
CA LEU A 225 5.38 -1.99 6.35
C LEU A 225 5.81 -1.51 7.74
N ALA A 226 4.90 -1.45 8.71
CA ALA A 226 5.23 -1.07 10.09
C ALA A 226 6.16 -2.10 10.76
N LEU A 227 6.00 -3.38 10.45
CA LEU A 227 6.84 -4.46 11.01
C LEU A 227 8.30 -4.39 10.54
N GLN A 228 8.62 -3.69 9.44
CA GLN A 228 10.00 -3.39 9.06
C GLN A 228 10.77 -2.67 10.17
N ASP A 229 10.09 -1.82 10.94
CA ASP A 229 10.75 -1.03 11.98
C ASP A 229 11.16 -1.89 13.17
N ILE A 230 10.40 -2.93 13.48
CA ILE A 230 10.81 -3.97 14.45
C ILE A 230 12.05 -4.67 13.92
N TYR A 231 12.06 -5.10 12.66
CA TYR A 231 13.20 -5.79 12.07
C TYR A 231 14.49 -4.96 12.04
N LYS A 232 14.40 -3.64 11.85
CA LYS A 232 15.58 -2.75 11.96
C LYS A 232 16.21 -2.82 13.35
N VAL A 233 15.39 -2.79 14.40
CA VAL A 233 15.88 -2.92 15.78
C VAL A 233 16.48 -4.29 16.02
N LEU A 234 15.82 -5.35 15.54
CA LEU A 234 16.31 -6.72 15.70
C LEU A 234 17.62 -6.97 14.93
N LEU A 235 17.80 -6.36 13.74
CA LEU A 235 19.03 -6.42 12.97
C LEU A 235 20.22 -5.95 13.80
N GLU A 236 20.06 -4.84 14.52
CA GLU A 236 21.10 -4.31 15.41
C GLU A 236 21.31 -5.17 16.66
N LEU A 237 20.24 -5.79 17.19
CA LEU A 237 20.32 -6.66 18.37
C LEU A 237 21.07 -7.97 18.09
N TYR A 238 20.79 -8.59 16.94
CA TYR A 238 21.34 -9.88 16.54
C TYR A 238 22.56 -9.77 15.62
N ASP A 239 22.92 -8.56 15.18
CA ASP A 239 23.99 -8.34 14.19
C ASP A 239 23.80 -9.26 12.96
N ALA A 240 22.54 -9.33 12.51
CA ALA A 240 22.11 -10.24 11.46
C ALA A 240 20.83 -9.73 10.81
N ASP A 241 20.79 -9.79 9.48
CA ASP A 241 19.62 -9.40 8.69
C ASP A 241 18.56 -10.52 8.70
N ILE A 242 17.84 -10.60 9.81
CA ILE A 242 16.73 -11.55 10.00
C ILE A 242 15.47 -11.14 9.21
N GLY A 243 15.37 -9.88 8.81
CA GLY A 243 14.23 -9.34 8.05
C GLY A 243 14.35 -9.49 6.52
N TYR A 244 15.33 -10.23 6.00
CA TYR A 244 15.64 -10.28 4.57
C TYR A 244 14.45 -10.63 3.68
N TYR A 245 13.65 -11.61 4.11
CA TYR A 245 12.50 -12.11 3.37
C TYR A 245 11.39 -11.06 3.23
N LEU A 246 11.35 -10.07 4.13
CA LEU A 246 10.33 -9.01 4.12
C LEU A 246 10.53 -8.11 2.89
N SER A 247 11.76 -7.93 2.42
CA SER A 247 12.03 -7.14 1.23
C SER A 247 11.39 -7.75 -0.02
N ASP A 248 11.47 -9.07 -0.18
CA ASP A 248 10.84 -9.81 -1.29
C ASP A 248 9.31 -9.67 -1.24
N LEU A 249 8.70 -9.92 -0.06
CA LEU A 249 7.25 -9.78 0.11
C LEU A 249 6.75 -8.37 -0.21
N LEU A 250 7.49 -7.34 0.22
CA LEU A 250 7.11 -5.95 -0.03
C LEU A 250 7.29 -5.56 -1.49
N SER A 251 8.33 -6.07 -2.16
CA SER A 251 8.55 -5.85 -3.59
C SER A 251 7.43 -6.45 -4.42
N GLU A 252 7.01 -7.68 -4.09
CA GLU A 252 5.87 -8.32 -4.76
C GLU A 252 4.57 -7.54 -4.55
N LEU A 253 4.34 -6.99 -3.33
CA LEU A 253 3.19 -6.12 -3.08
C LEU A 253 3.29 -4.79 -3.86
N ASP A 254 4.46 -4.17 -3.93
CA ASP A 254 4.69 -2.95 -4.73
C ASP A 254 4.36 -3.22 -6.22
N GLU A 255 4.80 -4.35 -6.77
CA GLU A 255 4.50 -4.78 -8.14
C GLU A 255 3.01 -5.02 -8.36
N SER A 256 2.34 -5.71 -7.42
CA SER A 256 0.89 -5.94 -7.49
C SER A 256 0.08 -4.64 -7.45
N ILE A 257 0.47 -3.65 -6.63
CA ILE A 257 -0.17 -2.33 -6.62
C ILE A 257 0.08 -1.58 -7.92
N HIS A 258 1.29 -1.67 -8.48
CA HIS A 258 1.58 -1.10 -9.78
C HIS A 258 0.69 -1.72 -10.88
N GLN A 259 0.53 -3.04 -10.89
CA GLN A 259 -0.36 -3.71 -11.83
C GLN A 259 -1.82 -3.28 -11.64
N LEU A 260 -2.31 -3.19 -10.41
CA LEU A 260 -3.67 -2.72 -10.12
C LEU A 260 -3.89 -1.29 -10.66
N ASN A 261 -2.91 -0.41 -10.52
CA ASN A 261 -2.96 0.94 -11.09
C ASN A 261 -3.07 0.91 -12.62
N MET A 262 -2.32 0.03 -13.29
CA MET A 262 -2.42 -0.15 -14.75
C MET A 262 -3.82 -0.63 -15.15
N GLU A 263 -4.41 -1.56 -14.40
CA GLU A 263 -5.77 -2.05 -14.64
C GLU A 263 -6.82 -0.93 -14.46
N VAL A 264 -6.67 -0.07 -13.45
CA VAL A 264 -7.57 1.08 -13.22
C VAL A 264 -7.50 2.10 -14.36
N VAL A 265 -6.29 2.44 -14.82
CA VAL A 265 -6.09 3.35 -15.95
C VAL A 265 -6.70 2.77 -17.23
N TYR A 266 -6.52 1.48 -17.46
CA TYR A 266 -7.11 0.80 -18.61
C TYR A 266 -8.65 0.77 -18.52
N PHE A 267 -9.22 0.54 -17.34
CA PHE A 267 -10.66 0.60 -17.13
C PHE A 267 -11.22 2.00 -17.43
N LEU A 268 -10.55 3.05 -16.94
CA LEU A 268 -10.93 4.43 -17.21
C LEU A 268 -10.87 4.75 -18.72
N SER A 269 -9.79 4.37 -19.39
CA SER A 269 -9.60 4.58 -20.83
C SER A 269 -10.71 3.91 -21.65
N ARG A 270 -11.07 2.68 -21.28
CA ARG A 270 -12.17 1.95 -21.92
C ARG A 270 -13.51 2.65 -21.73
N MET A 271 -13.75 3.23 -20.56
CA MET A 271 -14.95 4.01 -20.29
C MET A 271 -14.99 5.29 -21.13
N GLU A 272 -13.86 5.98 -21.28
CA GLU A 272 -13.74 7.15 -22.17
C GLU A 272 -14.08 6.79 -23.62
N ASP A 273 -13.53 5.70 -24.15
CA ASP A 273 -13.81 5.20 -25.51
C ASP A 273 -15.30 4.89 -25.71
N GLU A 274 -15.91 4.17 -24.76
CA GLU A 274 -17.33 3.84 -24.83
C GLU A 274 -18.23 5.09 -24.75
N LEU A 275 -17.85 6.07 -23.93
CA LEU A 275 -18.55 7.35 -23.82
C LEU A 275 -18.47 8.12 -25.15
N TYR A 276 -17.29 8.15 -25.78
CA TYR A 276 -17.08 8.78 -27.08
C TYR A 276 -17.96 8.15 -28.16
N ASP A 277 -17.91 6.82 -28.28
CA ASP A 277 -18.61 6.08 -29.33
C ASP A 277 -20.14 6.18 -29.20
N LYS A 278 -20.66 6.07 -27.98
CA LYS A 278 -22.11 6.01 -27.72
C LYS A 278 -22.75 7.37 -27.56
N HIS A 279 -22.09 8.29 -26.87
CA HIS A 279 -22.71 9.53 -26.40
C HIS A 279 -22.21 10.78 -27.14
N LYS A 280 -21.06 10.71 -27.83
CA LYS A 280 -20.47 11.82 -28.59
C LYS A 280 -20.56 13.16 -27.83
N PRO A 281 -20.00 13.20 -26.60
CA PRO A 281 -20.15 14.36 -25.74
C PRO A 281 -19.58 15.61 -26.40
N LYS A 282 -20.17 16.77 -26.11
CA LYS A 282 -19.69 18.04 -26.68
C LYS A 282 -18.40 18.52 -26.00
N PHE A 283 -18.24 18.23 -24.72
CA PHE A 283 -17.06 18.55 -23.94
C PHE A 283 -16.60 17.28 -23.23
N PHE A 284 -15.31 17.02 -23.19
CA PHE A 284 -14.78 15.81 -22.56
C PHE A 284 -14.57 16.03 -21.08
N LEU A 285 -15.25 15.22 -20.27
CA LEU A 285 -14.98 15.10 -18.84
C LEU A 285 -13.62 14.43 -18.66
N ASP A 286 -12.74 15.12 -17.94
CA ASP A 286 -11.39 14.68 -17.62
C ASP A 286 -11.37 14.31 -16.12
N ILE A 287 -10.94 13.09 -15.80
CA ILE A 287 -10.72 12.62 -14.43
C ILE A 287 -9.23 12.78 -14.14
N GLN A 288 -8.91 13.39 -13.00
CA GLN A 288 -7.52 13.58 -12.58
C GLN A 288 -6.86 12.21 -12.31
N ILE A 289 -6.16 11.65 -13.31
CA ILE A 289 -5.58 10.29 -13.25
C ILE A 289 -4.75 10.09 -11.97
N ARG A 290 -3.92 11.08 -11.61
CA ARG A 290 -3.09 11.03 -10.39
C ARG A 290 -3.89 10.85 -9.09
N LYS A 291 -5.14 11.31 -9.06
CA LYS A 291 -6.04 11.16 -7.92
C LYS A 291 -6.76 9.81 -7.88
N VAL A 292 -6.60 9.02 -8.93
CA VAL A 292 -7.21 7.69 -9.07
C VAL A 292 -6.16 6.59 -9.23
N LEU A 293 -4.93 6.87 -8.79
CA LEU A 293 -3.88 5.87 -8.60
C LEU A 293 -3.73 5.59 -7.11
N PHE A 294 -3.49 4.33 -6.78
CA PHE A 294 -3.15 3.89 -5.46
C PHE A 294 -1.66 4.11 -5.20
N GLU A 295 -1.37 4.92 -4.19
CA GLU A 295 -0.01 5.11 -3.71
C GLU A 295 0.38 4.02 -2.72
N LYS A 296 1.69 3.87 -2.52
CA LYS A 296 2.20 3.02 -1.44
C LYS A 296 1.63 3.52 -0.10
N PRO A 297 1.01 2.64 0.70
CA PRO A 297 0.41 3.07 1.95
C PRO A 297 1.47 3.53 2.95
N ILE A 298 1.05 4.41 3.84
CA ILE A 298 1.84 4.76 5.02
C ILE A 298 1.88 3.56 6.00
N ARG A 299 2.87 3.55 6.87
CA ARG A 299 3.00 2.54 7.93
C ARG A 299 1.81 2.61 8.89
N GLU A 300 1.20 1.47 9.18
CA GLU A 300 0.05 1.35 10.07
C GLU A 300 0.47 0.75 11.42
N TYR A 301 0.77 1.62 12.39
CA TYR A 301 1.22 1.23 13.73
C TYR A 301 0.08 0.86 14.69
N THR A 302 -1.18 1.05 14.29
CA THR A 302 -2.35 0.69 15.10
C THR A 302 -2.81 -0.75 14.89
N GLY A 303 -2.23 -1.45 13.92
CA GLY A 303 -2.50 -2.84 13.60
C GLY A 303 -2.26 -3.80 14.78
N ASN A 304 -3.10 -4.83 14.86
CA ASN A 304 -3.04 -5.81 15.95
C ASN A 304 -1.70 -6.56 15.97
N ILE A 305 -1.18 -6.91 14.79
CA ILE A 305 0.09 -7.62 14.63
C ILE A 305 1.26 -6.76 15.10
N TYR A 306 1.34 -5.49 14.69
CA TYR A 306 2.40 -4.59 15.11
C TYR A 306 2.41 -4.39 16.63
N ARG A 307 1.24 -4.10 17.22
CA ARG A 307 1.10 -3.92 18.67
C ARG A 307 1.50 -5.16 19.46
N LYS A 308 1.03 -6.33 19.03
CA LYS A 308 1.41 -7.62 19.64
C LYS A 308 2.92 -7.77 19.72
N TYR A 309 3.63 -7.56 18.61
CA TYR A 309 5.07 -7.82 18.57
C TYR A 309 5.90 -6.72 19.19
N ILE A 310 5.53 -5.44 19.03
CA ILE A 310 6.26 -4.35 19.69
C ILE A 310 6.17 -4.47 21.21
N GLU A 311 5.04 -4.91 21.76
CA GLU A 311 4.87 -5.14 23.20
C GLU A 311 5.73 -6.32 23.68
N GLN A 312 5.66 -7.46 23.00
CA GLN A 312 6.47 -8.64 23.35
C GLN A 312 7.97 -8.34 23.28
N PHE A 313 8.43 -7.60 22.27
CA PHE A 313 9.84 -7.22 22.18
C PHE A 313 10.24 -6.15 23.20
N ARG A 314 9.34 -5.25 23.62
CA ARG A 314 9.61 -4.30 24.71
C ARG A 314 9.74 -5.01 26.05
N GLU A 315 8.94 -6.04 26.30
CA GLU A 315 9.08 -6.85 27.53
C GLU A 315 10.45 -7.55 27.59
N LEU A 316 10.94 -8.01 26.43
CA LEU A 316 12.23 -8.68 26.33
C LEU A 316 13.40 -7.70 26.30
N PHE A 317 13.32 -6.60 25.54
CA PHE A 317 14.42 -5.69 25.20
C PHE A 317 14.03 -4.22 25.45
N ASP A 318 13.56 -3.93 26.67
CA ASP A 318 12.96 -2.65 27.05
C ASP A 318 13.84 -1.44 26.69
N TYR A 319 15.14 -1.47 27.04
CA TYR A 319 16.06 -0.38 26.75
C TYR A 319 16.24 -0.17 25.24
N GLU A 320 16.54 -1.25 24.51
CA GLU A 320 16.85 -1.19 23.09
C GLU A 320 15.64 -0.76 22.26
N PHE A 321 14.43 -1.20 22.64
CA PHE A 321 13.20 -0.77 21.99
C PHE A 321 12.70 0.61 22.46
N ARG A 322 13.00 1.10 23.67
CA ARG A 322 12.68 2.48 24.08
C ARG A 322 13.59 3.51 23.40
N GLU A 323 14.89 3.25 23.37
CA GLU A 323 15.87 4.18 22.79
C GLU A 323 15.68 4.30 21.27
N LYS A 324 15.39 3.19 20.59
CA LYS A 324 15.33 3.13 19.13
C LYS A 324 13.92 3.33 18.55
N SER A 325 12.84 3.12 19.32
CA SER A 325 11.48 3.45 18.84
C SER A 325 11.20 4.96 18.82
N ASN A 326 11.85 5.74 19.69
CA ASN A 326 11.75 7.21 19.67
C ASN A 326 12.37 7.84 18.41
N THR A 327 13.26 7.12 17.71
CA THR A 327 13.86 7.53 16.43
C THR A 327 13.08 7.03 15.21
N LEU A 328 12.14 6.10 15.38
CA LEU A 328 11.34 5.49 14.31
C LEU A 328 9.90 6.04 14.23
N LEU A 329 9.46 6.82 15.24
CA LEU A 329 8.15 7.48 15.32
C LEU A 329 8.14 8.95 14.85
N HIS A 330 9.24 9.40 14.24
CA HIS A 330 9.39 10.70 13.57
C HIS A 330 9.84 10.47 12.13
#